data_AF-A0A562IVB7-F1
#
_entry.id   AF-A0A562IVB7-F1
#
_cell.length_a   1.000
_cell.length_b   1.000
_cell.length_c   1.000
_cell.angle_alpha   90.00
_cell.angle_beta   90.00
_cell.angle_gamma   90.00
#
_symmetry.space_group_name_H-M   'P 1'
#
loop_
_entity.id
_entity.type
_entity.pdbx_description
1 polymer ?
#
loop_
_entity_poly.entity_id
_entity_poly.type
_entity_poly.pdbx_seq_one_letter_code
_entity_poly.pdbx_strand_id
1 'polypeptide(L)'
;MSAPAPAAAAGFDPALPWRRARSVALRPEPFGALVYHFGNRKLSFLKSKALVRVVESLADHPSAAATLAACDVPEAQRPAYVKALADLARSQMIERRSA
;
A
#
# COMPACT_ATOMS: atom_id res chain seq x y z
N MET A 1 9.76 20.33 22.04
CA MET A 1 9.78 18.88 21.80
C MET A 1 9.69 18.67 20.30
N SER A 2 10.79 18.28 19.66
CA SER A 2 10.86 18.08 18.21
C SER A 2 9.96 16.93 17.78
N ALA A 3 9.14 17.17 16.74
CA ALA A 3 8.48 16.10 16.02
C ALA A 3 9.57 15.16 15.45
N PRO A 4 9.39 13.83 15.49
CA PRO A 4 10.32 12.94 14.83
C PRO A 4 10.33 13.28 13.33
N ALA A 5 11.52 13.47 12.78
CA ALA A 5 11.70 13.57 11.33
C ALA A 5 11.01 12.36 10.67
N PRO A 6 10.29 12.54 9.55
CA PRO A 6 9.69 11.41 8.87
C PRO A 6 10.81 10.45 8.55
N ALA A 7 10.72 9.21 9.07
CA ALA A 7 11.63 8.14 8.72
C ALA A 7 11.76 8.15 7.20
N ALA A 8 12.96 8.48 6.73
CA ALA A 8 13.28 8.60 5.32
C ALA A 8 12.65 7.41 4.60
N ALA A 9 11.90 7.68 3.54
CA ALA A 9 11.19 6.69 2.76
C ALA A 9 12.15 5.56 2.38
N ALA A 10 12.19 4.50 3.18
CA ALA A 10 12.81 3.27 2.81
C ALA A 10 12.10 2.87 1.52
N GLY A 11 12.86 2.78 0.43
CA GLY A 11 12.32 2.48 -0.89
C GLY A 11 11.38 1.28 -0.82
N PHE A 12 10.36 1.29 -1.66
CA PHE A 12 9.46 0.15 -1.74
C PHE A 12 10.21 -1.08 -2.27
N ASP A 13 10.34 -2.10 -1.43
CA ASP A 13 10.90 -3.39 -1.78
C ASP A 13 9.77 -4.43 -1.77
N PRO A 14 9.43 -5.02 -2.94
CA PRO A 14 8.36 -6.00 -3.04
C PRO A 14 8.65 -7.31 -2.30
N ALA A 15 9.93 -7.60 -1.96
CA ALA A 15 10.32 -8.80 -1.21
C ALA A 15 10.08 -8.66 0.30
N LEU A 16 9.78 -7.47 0.80
CA LEU A 16 9.56 -7.21 2.22
C LEU A 16 8.07 -7.27 2.61
N PRO A 17 7.75 -7.51 3.90
CA PRO A 17 6.38 -7.45 4.40
C PRO A 17 5.88 -6.01 4.49
N TRP A 18 4.70 -5.76 3.96
CA TRP A 18 4.02 -4.46 3.99
C TRP A 18 2.64 -4.59 4.63
N ARG A 19 2.05 -3.46 5.00
CA ARG A 19 0.65 -3.37 5.43
C ARG A 19 0.09 -2.00 5.09
N ARG A 20 -1.23 -1.87 5.03
CA ARG A 20 -1.88 -0.55 5.10
C ARG A 20 -1.43 0.17 6.36
N ALA A 21 -1.06 1.45 6.24
CA ALA A 21 -0.64 2.22 7.40
C ALA A 21 -1.80 2.37 8.40
N ARG A 22 -1.51 2.35 9.70
CA ARG A 22 -2.54 2.43 10.76
C ARG A 22 -3.32 3.74 10.71
N SER A 23 -2.68 4.81 10.22
CA SER A 23 -3.26 6.14 10.05
C SER A 23 -4.06 6.29 8.75
N VAL A 24 -4.38 5.19 8.05
CA VAL A 24 -5.03 5.22 6.74
C VAL A 24 -6.36 4.47 6.76
N ALA A 25 -7.41 5.16 6.35
CA ALA A 25 -8.72 4.57 6.08
C ALA A 25 -8.88 4.26 4.58
N LEU A 26 -9.49 3.11 4.29
CA LEU A 26 -10.00 2.77 2.96
C LEU A 26 -11.52 2.82 2.99
N ARG A 27 -12.11 3.53 2.02
CA ARG A 27 -13.54 3.49 1.76
C ARG A 27 -13.78 2.85 0.39
N PRO A 28 -14.37 1.65 0.32
CA PRO A 28 -14.68 0.99 -0.94
C PRO A 28 -15.67 1.81 -1.77
N GLU A 29 -15.46 1.83 -3.08
CA GLU A 29 -16.30 2.52 -4.06
C GLU A 29 -16.45 1.66 -5.34
N PRO A 30 -17.46 1.89 -6.21
CA PRO A 30 -17.68 1.09 -7.41
C PRO A 30 -16.46 0.98 -8.34
N PHE A 31 -15.60 2.01 -8.36
CA PHE A 31 -14.38 2.06 -9.17
C PHE A 31 -13.13 1.51 -8.46
N GLY A 32 -13.20 1.21 -7.16
CA GLY A 32 -12.03 0.85 -6.35
C GLY A 32 -12.18 1.36 -4.92
N ALA A 33 -11.38 2.34 -4.51
CA ALA A 33 -11.50 2.94 -3.18
C ALA A 33 -10.96 4.36 -3.07
N LEU A 34 -11.50 5.10 -2.11
CA LEU A 34 -10.89 6.30 -1.55
C LEU A 34 -9.92 5.92 -0.43
N VAL A 35 -8.72 6.50 -0.45
CA VAL A 35 -7.68 6.27 0.55
C VAL A 35 -7.40 7.59 1.26
N TYR A 36 -7.61 7.63 2.57
CA TYR A 36 -7.43 8.83 3.36
C TYR A 36 -6.43 8.61 4.48
N HIS A 37 -5.43 9.49 4.58
CA HIS A 37 -4.43 9.46 5.64
C HIS A 37 -4.74 10.52 6.70
N PHE A 38 -5.03 10.11 7.94
CA PHE A 38 -5.45 10.99 9.03
C PHE A 38 -4.37 11.98 9.49
N GLY A 39 -3.09 11.58 9.47
CA GLY A 39 -1.98 12.45 9.90
C GLY A 39 -1.69 13.62 8.94
N ASN A 40 -1.44 13.35 7.66
CA ASN A 40 -1.12 14.38 6.66
C ASN A 40 -2.33 14.89 5.85
N ARG A 41 -3.54 14.39 6.14
CA ARG A 41 -4.82 14.74 5.50
C ARG A 41 -4.85 14.50 3.98
N LYS A 42 -3.95 13.67 3.46
CA LYS A 42 -3.91 13.36 2.03
C LYS A 42 -5.05 12.42 1.66
N LEU A 43 -5.74 12.75 0.57
CA LEU A 43 -6.72 11.90 -0.10
C LEU A 43 -6.11 11.36 -1.40
N SER A 44 -6.31 10.07 -1.68
CA SER A 44 -5.85 9.41 -2.90
C SER A 44 -6.89 8.38 -3.35
N PHE A 45 -6.76 7.92 -4.59
CA PHE A 45 -7.74 7.03 -5.21
C PHE A 45 -7.05 5.75 -5.69
N LEU A 46 -7.56 4.59 -5.27
CA LEU A 46 -7.25 3.32 -5.91
C LEU A 46 -8.26 3.10 -7.03
N LYS A 47 -7.80 3.15 -8.27
CA LYS A 47 -8.66 3.08 -9.47
C LYS A 47 -9.06 1.67 -9.90
N SER A 48 -8.78 0.66 -9.07
CA SER A 48 -9.10 -0.73 -9.36
C SER A 48 -9.42 -1.48 -8.09
N LYS A 49 -10.52 -2.25 -8.09
CA LYS A 49 -10.88 -3.16 -7.00
C LYS A 49 -9.79 -4.20 -6.73
N ALA A 50 -9.06 -4.64 -7.75
CA ALA A 50 -7.95 -5.57 -7.59
C ALA A 50 -6.81 -4.96 -6.77
N LEU A 51 -6.47 -3.68 -7.01
CA LEU A 51 -5.47 -2.98 -6.22
C LEU A 51 -5.93 -2.76 -4.77
N VAL A 52 -7.23 -2.49 -4.55
CA VAL A 52 -7.81 -2.42 -3.20
C VAL A 52 -7.60 -3.75 -2.46
N ARG A 53 -7.98 -4.86 -3.09
CA ARG A 53 -7.81 -6.21 -2.51
C ARG A 53 -6.35 -6.50 -2.16
N VAL A 54 -5.41 -6.15 -3.05
CA VAL A 54 -3.97 -6.27 -2.77
C VAL A 54 -3.60 -5.48 -1.52
N VAL A 55 -3.96 -4.19 -1.42
CA VAL A 55 -3.60 -3.34 -0.27
C VAL A 55 -4.20 -3.85 1.04
N GLU A 56 -5.43 -4.37 1.02
CA GLU A 56 -6.09 -4.97 2.18
C GLU A 56 -5.39 -6.26 2.62
N SER A 57 -4.96 -7.09 1.66
CA SER A 57 -4.35 -8.40 1.94
C SER A 57 -2.85 -8.33 2.27
N LEU A 58 -2.19 -7.16 2.12
CA LEU A 58 -0.75 -7.02 2.37
C LEU A 58 -0.32 -7.55 3.75
N ALA A 59 -1.14 -7.31 4.78
CA ALA A 59 -0.85 -7.74 6.14
C ALA A 59 -0.95 -9.26 6.33
N ASP A 60 -1.57 -9.98 5.40
CA ASP A 60 -1.80 -11.42 5.52
C ASP A 60 -0.68 -12.25 4.88
N HIS A 61 0.26 -11.59 4.19
CA HIS A 61 1.31 -12.25 3.43
C HIS A 61 2.73 -11.85 3.88
N PRO A 62 3.73 -12.69 3.62
CA PRO A 62 5.11 -12.43 4.03
C PRO A 62 5.79 -11.33 3.20
N SER A 63 5.29 -11.03 2.01
CA SER A 63 5.81 -9.96 1.16
C SER A 63 4.74 -9.36 0.24
N ALA A 64 5.01 -8.17 -0.31
CA ALA A 64 4.13 -7.60 -1.32
C ALA A 64 4.10 -8.46 -2.60
N ALA A 65 5.22 -9.06 -3.00
CA ALA A 65 5.27 -10.01 -4.12
C ALA A 65 4.38 -11.24 -3.87
N ALA A 66 4.42 -11.81 -2.65
CA ALA A 66 3.56 -12.92 -2.27
C ALA A 66 2.07 -12.50 -2.28
N THR A 67 1.76 -11.27 -1.86
CA THR A 67 0.41 -10.72 -1.92
C THR A 67 -0.11 -10.61 -3.36
N LEU A 68 0.73 -10.11 -4.30
CA LEU A 68 0.35 -10.02 -5.71
C LEU A 68 0.06 -11.40 -6.30
N ALA A 69 0.85 -12.41 -5.94
CA ALA A 69 0.59 -13.79 -6.35
C ALA A 69 -0.71 -14.34 -5.76
N ALA A 70 -0.96 -14.13 -4.46
CA ALA A 70 -2.17 -14.59 -3.79
C ALA A 70 -3.45 -13.87 -4.24
N CYS A 71 -3.33 -12.67 -4.80
CA CYS A 71 -4.43 -11.92 -5.39
C CYS A 71 -4.62 -12.19 -6.90
N ASP A 72 -3.97 -13.23 -7.45
CA ASP A 72 -4.04 -13.62 -8.86
C ASP A 72 -3.65 -12.50 -9.84
N VAL A 73 -2.71 -11.62 -9.46
CA VAL A 73 -2.23 -10.56 -10.35
C VAL A 73 -1.33 -11.17 -11.43
N PRO A 74 -1.71 -11.06 -12.74
CA PRO A 74 -0.92 -11.63 -13.82
C PRO A 74 0.49 -11.08 -13.85
N GLU A 75 1.48 -11.92 -14.14
CA GLU A 75 2.90 -11.52 -14.12
C GLU A 75 3.18 -10.29 -15.00
N ALA A 76 2.57 -10.23 -16.18
CA ALA A 76 2.67 -9.09 -17.09
C ALA A 76 2.18 -7.76 -16.48
N GLN A 77 1.27 -7.80 -15.50
CA GLN A 77 0.75 -6.62 -14.82
C GLN A 77 1.51 -6.28 -13.54
N ARG A 78 2.28 -7.21 -12.96
CA ARG A 78 2.99 -7.01 -11.68
C ARG A 78 3.85 -5.74 -11.66
N PRO A 79 4.61 -5.37 -12.71
CA PRO A 79 5.38 -4.12 -12.69
C PRO A 79 4.53 -2.87 -12.42
N ALA A 80 3.31 -2.81 -12.97
CA ALA A 80 2.38 -1.70 -12.73
C ALA A 80 1.86 -1.68 -11.28
N TYR A 81 1.59 -2.85 -10.70
CA TYR A 81 1.19 -2.96 -9.30
C TYR A 81 2.33 -2.60 -8.33
N VAL A 82 3.56 -3.07 -8.61
CA VAL A 82 4.76 -2.71 -7.84
C VAL A 82 4.97 -1.20 -7.85
N LYS A 83 4.81 -0.55 -9.02
CA LYS A 83 4.87 0.92 -9.11
C LYS A 83 3.77 1.59 -8.28
N ALA A 84 2.53 1.12 -8.37
CA ALA A 84 1.42 1.67 -7.59
C ALA A 84 1.65 1.52 -6.07
N LEU A 85 2.14 0.37 -5.62
CA LEU A 85 2.49 0.15 -4.22
C LEU A 85 3.67 1.03 -3.77
N ALA A 86 4.65 1.25 -4.64
CA ALA A 86 5.74 2.18 -4.36
C ALA A 86 5.25 3.63 -4.18
N ASP A 87 4.31 4.08 -5.03
CA ASP A 87 3.68 5.39 -4.89
C ASP A 87 2.86 5.50 -3.60
N LEU A 88 2.16 4.43 -3.21
CA LEU A 88 1.46 4.34 -1.92
C LEU A 88 2.44 4.40 -0.74
N ALA A 89 3.57 3.71 -0.80
CA ALA A 89 4.58 3.74 0.24
C ALA A 89 5.19 5.14 0.38
N ARG A 90 5.57 5.76 -0.75
CA ARG A 90 6.09 7.15 -0.80
C ARG A 90 5.09 8.15 -0.23
N SER A 91 3.79 7.91 -0.40
CA SER A 91 2.72 8.75 0.14
C SER A 91 2.24 8.35 1.54
N GLN A 92 2.96 7.44 2.21
CA GLN A 92 2.67 6.94 3.56
C GLN A 92 1.32 6.21 3.68
N MET A 93 0.74 5.78 2.56
CA MET A 93 -0.54 5.05 2.53
C MET A 93 -0.38 3.59 2.97
N ILE A 94 0.78 3.02 2.67
CA ILE A 94 1.23 1.72 3.16
C ILE A 94 2.57 1.89 3.88
N GLU A 95 2.87 1.00 4.81
CA GLU A 95 4.09 1.01 5.62
C GLU A 95 4.70 -0.39 5.70
N ARG A 96 6.01 -0.45 5.88
CA ARG A 96 6.70 -1.72 6.12
C ARG A 96 6.19 -2.30 7.43
N ARG A 97 5.83 -3.58 7.42
CA ARG A 97 5.53 -4.30 8.66
C ARG A 97 6.85 -4.68 9.32
N SER A 98 7.15 -4.08 10.46
CA SER A 98 8.13 -4.63 11.39
C SER A 98 7.61 -5.98 11.89
N ALA A 99 8.48 -7.00 11.88
CA ALA A 99 8.19 -8.30 12.50
C ALA A 99 7.84 -8.13 13.98
#